data_AF-A0A328FEA0-F1
#
_entry.id   AF-A0A328FEA0-F1
#
_cell.length_a   1.000
_cell.length_b   1.000
_cell.length_c   1.000
_cell.angle_alpha   90.00
_cell.angle_beta   90.00
_cell.angle_gamma   90.00
#
_symmetry.space_group_name_H-M   'P 1'
#
loop_
_entity.id
_entity.type
_entity.pdbx_description
1 polymer ?
#
loop_
_entity_poly.entity_id
_entity_poly.type
_entity_poly.pdbx_seq_one_letter_code
_entity_poly.pdbx_strand_id
1 'polypeptide(L)'
;MVSNFQRTSSAVEGRNGYLSQRHHNGRGLLPERLKALTIIHNFTLKRFDGTTAANRLFGKEFPDLFEWVVHRMDDLPLPRQYKNTTSNNYLKLQTVPA
;
A
#
# COMPACT_ATOMS: atom_id res chain seq x y z
N MET A 1 8.14 -6.74 -24.23
CA MET A 1 7.56 -8.01 -24.70
C MET A 1 7.69 -9.01 -23.56
N VAL A 2 6.61 -9.40 -22.89
CA VAL A 2 6.69 -10.40 -21.80
C VAL A 2 6.56 -11.79 -22.43
N SER A 3 7.66 -12.53 -22.50
CA SER A 3 7.76 -13.85 -23.14
C SER A 3 7.29 -15.01 -22.26
N ASN A 4 6.92 -14.77 -21.00
CA ASN A 4 6.81 -15.84 -19.99
C ASN A 4 5.38 -16.21 -19.59
N PHE A 5 4.35 -15.66 -20.24
CA PHE A 5 2.96 -16.04 -19.95
C PHE A 5 2.43 -16.97 -21.05
N GLN A 6 2.59 -18.27 -20.84
CA GLN A 6 1.94 -19.28 -21.65
C GLN A 6 0.45 -19.35 -21.27
N ARG A 7 -0.43 -19.12 -22.24
CA ARG A 7 -1.88 -19.30 -22.07
C ARG A 7 -2.13 -20.79 -21.83
N THR A 8 -2.36 -21.17 -20.59
CA THR A 8 -2.74 -22.54 -20.24
C THR A 8 -4.20 -22.75 -20.65
N SER A 9 -4.46 -23.77 -21.47
CA SER A 9 -5.74 -24.03 -22.13
C SER A 9 -6.76 -24.69 -21.21
N SER A 10 -6.37 -25.09 -20.00
CA SER A 10 -7.25 -25.71 -19.02
C SER A 10 -7.77 -24.70 -18.00
N ALA A 11 -9.09 -24.68 -17.81
CA ALA A 11 -9.73 -23.92 -16.73
C ALA A 11 -9.18 -24.28 -15.33
N VAL A 12 -8.65 -25.50 -15.17
CA VAL A 12 -8.05 -26.00 -13.94
C VAL A 12 -6.70 -25.34 -13.67
N GLU A 13 -5.86 -25.17 -14.69
CA GLU A 13 -4.54 -24.54 -14.56
C GLU A 13 -4.65 -23.06 -14.23
N GLY A 14 -5.60 -22.36 -14.86
CA GLY A 14 -5.91 -20.96 -14.52
C GLY A 14 -6.37 -20.80 -13.06
N ARG A 15 -7.26 -21.69 -12.59
CA ARG A 15 -7.70 -21.70 -11.19
C ARG A 15 -6.55 -21.98 -10.23
N ASN A 16 -5.70 -22.95 -10.54
CA ASN A 16 -4.55 -23.31 -9.70
C ASN A 16 -3.51 -22.18 -9.66
N GLY A 17 -3.25 -21.51 -10.78
CA GLY A 17 -2.41 -20.32 -10.85
C GLY A 17 -2.95 -19.19 -9.98
N TYR A 18 -4.25 -18.88 -10.09
CA TYR A 18 -4.91 -17.87 -9.25
C TYR A 18 -4.83 -18.21 -7.75
N LEU A 19 -5.07 -19.46 -7.36
CA LEU A 19 -4.96 -19.89 -5.97
C LEU A 19 -3.52 -19.78 -5.46
N SER A 20 -2.55 -20.27 -6.23
CA SER A 20 -1.12 -20.15 -5.92
C SER A 20 -0.72 -18.70 -5.73
N GLN A 21 -1.17 -17.80 -6.62
CA GLN A 21 -0.89 -16.38 -6.52
C GLN A 21 -1.54 -15.74 -5.29
N ARG A 22 -2.78 -16.09 -4.94
CA ARG A 22 -3.41 -15.62 -3.68
C ARG A 22 -2.61 -16.06 -2.46
N HIS A 23 -2.21 -17.31 -2.38
CA HIS A 23 -1.38 -17.81 -1.29
C HIS A 23 -0.02 -17.11 -1.23
N HIS A 24 0.62 -16.95 -2.40
CA HIS A 24 1.90 -16.27 -2.54
C HIS A 24 1.83 -14.77 -2.19
N ASN A 25 0.71 -14.11 -2.44
CA ASN A 25 0.52 -12.70 -2.09
C ASN A 25 0.16 -12.53 -0.61
N GLY A 26 -0.43 -13.56 0.01
CA GLY A 26 -0.85 -13.54 1.42
C GLY A 26 0.23 -13.96 2.43
N ARG A 27 1.32 -14.59 1.97
CA ARG A 27 2.48 -14.96 2.83
C ARG A 27 3.26 -13.73 3.29
N GLY A 28 3.87 -13.80 4.48
CA GLY A 28 4.77 -12.76 4.98
C GLY A 28 4.08 -11.54 5.56
N LEU A 29 2.79 -11.64 5.93
CA LEU A 29 2.13 -10.56 6.67
C LEU A 29 2.72 -10.49 8.08
N LEU A 30 3.39 -9.38 8.38
CA LEU A 30 3.83 -9.05 9.73
C LEU A 30 2.60 -9.02 10.67
N PRO A 31 2.73 -9.46 11.92
CA PRO A 31 1.62 -9.44 12.89
C PRO A 31 0.99 -8.05 13.06
N GLU A 32 1.80 -6.99 12.99
CA GLU A 32 1.34 -5.59 13.05
C GLU A 32 0.47 -5.22 11.85
N ARG A 33 0.89 -5.65 10.65
CA ARG A 33 0.12 -5.43 9.43
C ARG A 33 -1.21 -6.19 9.47
N LEU A 34 -1.22 -7.40 10.02
CA LEU A 34 -2.45 -8.14 10.24
C LEU A 34 -3.41 -7.39 11.17
N LYS A 35 -2.91 -6.88 12.30
CA LYS A 35 -3.70 -6.04 13.22
C LYS A 35 -4.29 -4.81 12.52
N ALA A 36 -3.47 -4.08 11.75
CA ALA A 36 -3.93 -2.91 11.01
C ALA A 36 -5.03 -3.27 9.99
N LEU A 37 -4.87 -4.36 9.24
CA LEU A 37 -5.88 -4.83 8.29
C LEU A 37 -7.18 -5.26 9.01
N THR A 38 -7.09 -5.87 10.19
CA THR A 38 -8.26 -6.18 11.02
C THR A 38 -9.01 -4.92 11.44
N ILE A 39 -8.30 -3.86 11.83
CA ILE A 39 -8.92 -2.58 12.20
C ILE A 39 -9.62 -1.96 10.98
N ILE A 40 -8.94 -1.87 9.83
CA ILE A 40 -9.52 -1.33 8.58
C ILE A 40 -10.76 -2.11 8.16
N HIS A 41 -10.70 -3.44 8.22
CA HIS A 41 -11.85 -4.29 7.90
C HIS A 41 -13.06 -3.99 8.79
N ASN A 42 -12.82 -3.82 10.10
CA ASN A 42 -13.90 -3.64 11.05
C ASN A 42 -14.52 -2.24 11.04
N PHE A 43 -13.70 -1.20 10.82
CA PHE A 43 -14.11 0.20 11.04
C PHE A 43 -14.18 1.05 9.76
N THR A 44 -13.65 0.60 8.62
CA THR A 44 -13.67 1.37 7.35
C THR A 44 -14.52 0.73 6.27
N LEU A 45 -14.42 -0.60 6.10
CA LEU A 45 -15.15 -1.28 5.03
C LEU A 45 -16.66 -1.30 5.31
N LYS A 46 -17.43 -0.74 4.37
CA LYS A 46 -18.89 -0.67 4.42
C LYS A 46 -19.50 -1.70 3.47
N ARG A 47 -20.63 -2.27 3.88
CA ARG A 47 -21.48 -3.10 3.01
C ARG A 47 -22.37 -2.18 2.16
N PHE A 48 -23.16 -2.78 1.27
CA PHE A 48 -24.20 -2.11 0.50
C PHE A 48 -25.20 -1.31 1.37
N ASP A 49 -25.47 -1.76 2.60
CA ASP A 49 -26.32 -1.07 3.58
C ASP A 49 -25.61 0.11 4.30
N GLY A 50 -24.36 0.39 3.95
CA GLY A 50 -23.56 1.47 4.55
C GLY A 50 -22.94 1.15 5.92
N THR A 51 -23.26 -0.01 6.52
CA THR A 51 -22.76 -0.36 7.87
C THR A 51 -21.39 -1.03 7.83
N THR A 52 -20.56 -0.73 8.83
CA THR A 52 -19.28 -1.43 9.06
C THR A 52 -19.49 -2.74 9.84
N ALA A 53 -18.48 -3.60 9.88
CA ALA A 53 -18.56 -4.83 10.68
C ALA A 53 -18.63 -4.52 12.19
N ALA A 54 -17.91 -3.50 12.66
CA ALA A 54 -17.98 -3.05 14.04
C ALA A 54 -19.38 -2.54 14.41
N ASN A 55 -20.03 -1.78 13.53
CA ASN A 55 -21.39 -1.28 13.78
C ASN A 55 -22.38 -2.43 14.03
N ARG A 56 -22.31 -3.49 13.22
CA ARG A 56 -23.18 -4.66 13.35
C ARG A 56 -22.86 -5.48 14.60
N LEU A 57 -21.58 -5.64 14.92
CA LEU A 57 -21.15 -6.42 16.07
C LEU A 57 -21.53 -5.75 17.40
N PHE A 58 -21.39 -4.43 17.49
CA PHE A 58 -21.60 -3.68 18.73
C PHE A 58 -22.95 -2.94 18.79
N GLY A 59 -23.73 -2.93 17.72
CA GLY A 59 -25.03 -2.27 17.66
C GLY A 59 -24.96 -0.74 17.81
N LYS A 60 -23.84 -0.11 17.43
CA LYS A 60 -23.65 1.34 17.56
C LYS A 60 -22.76 1.90 16.45
N GLU A 61 -22.89 3.20 16.21
CA GLU A 61 -22.02 3.92 15.30
C GLU A 61 -20.63 4.15 15.90
N PHE A 62 -19.63 4.20 15.02
CA PHE A 62 -18.24 4.51 15.36
C PHE A 62 -17.78 5.74 14.56
N PRO A 63 -16.84 6.54 15.10
CA PRO A 63 -16.25 7.63 14.35
C PRO A 63 -15.51 7.09 13.12
N ASP A 64 -15.35 7.95 12.11
CA ASP A 64 -14.54 7.62 10.94
C ASP A 64 -13.11 7.27 11.36
N LEU A 65 -12.62 6.11 10.91
CA LEU A 65 -11.32 5.59 11.32
C LEU A 65 -10.18 6.52 10.89
N PHE A 66 -10.24 7.06 9.67
CA PHE A 66 -9.15 7.90 9.15
C PHE A 66 -9.06 9.19 9.95
N GLU A 67 -10.19 9.87 10.16
CA GLU A 67 -10.24 11.07 10.99
C GLU A 67 -9.79 10.79 12.42
N TRP A 68 -10.22 9.68 13.01
CA TRP A 68 -9.84 9.28 14.37
C TRP A 68 -8.33 9.06 14.51
N VAL A 69 -7.68 8.48 13.49
CA VAL A 69 -6.23 8.27 13.44
C VAL A 69 -5.50 9.60 13.26
N VAL A 70 -5.93 10.45 12.32
CA VAL A 70 -5.29 11.75 12.06
C VAL A 70 -5.27 12.62 13.31
N HIS A 71 -6.38 12.65 14.08
CA HIS A 71 -6.45 13.40 15.34
C HIS A 71 -5.51 12.89 16.45
N ARG A 72 -4.95 11.68 16.30
CA ARG A 72 -4.04 11.05 17.28
C ARG A 72 -2.64 10.86 16.77
N MET A 73 -2.41 11.14 15.50
CA MET A 73 -1.10 11.02 14.89
C MET A 73 -0.29 12.25 15.31
N ASP A 74 0.91 12.03 15.83
CA ASP A 74 1.86 13.10 16.10
C ASP A 74 2.32 13.78 14.81
N ASP A 75 3.05 14.89 14.94
CA ASP A 75 3.65 15.57 13.81
C ASP A 75 4.49 14.61 12.96
N LEU A 76 4.27 14.65 11.65
CA LEU A 76 5.03 13.85 10.71
C LEU A 76 6.51 14.29 10.73
N PRO A 77 7.45 13.34 10.63
CA PRO A 77 8.86 13.67 10.57
C PRO A 77 9.15 14.57 9.37
N LEU A 78 10.03 15.54 9.57
CA LEU A 78 10.48 16.43 8.50
C LEU A 78 11.07 15.63 7.33
N PRO A 79 10.90 16.09 6.09
CA PRO A 79 11.50 15.43 4.94
C PRO A 79 13.01 15.32 5.12
N ARG A 80 13.59 14.21 4.65
CA ARG A 80 15.04 14.00 4.68
C ARG A 80 15.72 15.20 4.03
N GLN A 81 16.59 15.88 4.77
CA GLN A 81 17.43 16.94 4.21
C GLN A 81 18.34 16.32 3.15
N TYR A 82 18.23 16.79 1.91
CA TYR A 82 19.15 16.38 0.86
C TYR A 82 20.51 17.00 1.14
N LYS A 83 21.60 16.23 0.99
CA LYS A 83 22.93 16.84 0.93
C LYS A 83 22.95 17.65 -0.36
N ASN A 84 23.29 18.94 -0.28
CA ASN A 84 23.53 19.75 -1.47
C ASN A 84 24.57 19.03 -2.33
N THR A 85 24.13 18.42 -3.43
CA THR A 85 25.06 17.89 -4.43
C THR A 85 25.73 19.11 -5.02
N THR A 86 27.05 19.23 -4.88
CA THR A 86 27.82 20.25 -5.60
C THR A 86 27.50 20.08 -7.08
N SER A 87 26.71 20.99 -7.64
CA SER A 87 26.51 21.01 -9.08
C SER A 87 27.85 21.41 -9.69
N ASN A 88 28.64 20.43 -10.13
CA ASN A 88 29.78 20.72 -10.96
C ASN A 88 29.22 21.37 -12.22
N ASN A 89 29.41 22.68 -12.33
CA ASN A 89 28.88 23.45 -13.43
C ASN A 89 29.86 23.26 -14.60
N TYR A 90 29.69 22.18 -15.36
CA TYR A 90 30.60 21.80 -16.46
C TYR A 90 30.62 22.86 -17.58
N LEU A 91 29.63 23.76 -17.60
CA LEU A 91 29.54 24.92 -18.49
C LEU A 91 30.46 26.08 -18.06
N LYS A 92 31.07 26.03 -16.86
CA LYS A 92 32.14 26.94 -16.40
C LYS A 92 33.54 26.41 -16.70
N LEU A 93 33.68 25.30 -17.43
CA LEU A 93 34.99 24.88 -17.92
C LEU A 93 35.43 25.92 -18.95
N GLN A 94 36.52 26.60 -18.60
CA GLN A 94 37.16 27.67 -19.35
C GLN A 94 37.21 27.30 -20.85
N THR A 95 36.69 28.21 -21.68
CA THR A 95 36.70 28.12 -23.14
C THR A 95 38.05 27.60 -23.65
N VAL A 96 38.01 26.52 -24.42
CA VAL A 96 39.18 25.97 -25.12
C VAL A 96 39.74 27.07 -26.05
N PRO A 97 41.05 27.40 -25.99
CA PRO A 97 41.62 28.40 -26.87
C PRO A 97 41.57 27.91 -28.33
N ALA A 98 41.30 28.84 -29.24
CA ALA A 98 41.22 28.63 -30.69
C ALA A 98 42.58 28.26 -31.30
#